data_AF-F5YFF4-F1
#
_entry.id   AF-F5YFF4-F1
#
_cell.length_a   1.000
_cell.length_b   1.000
_cell.length_c   1.000
_cell.angle_alpha   90.00
_cell.angle_beta   90.00
_cell.angle_gamma   90.00
#
_symmetry.space_group_name_H-M   'P 1'
#
loop_
_entity.id
_entity.type
_entity.pdbx_description
1 polymer ?
#
loop_
_entity_poly.entity_id
_entity_poly.type
_entity_poly.pdbx_seq_one_letter_code
_entity_poly.pdbx_strand_id
1 'polypeptide(L)'
;MEKDYLELYSLVTESLSHCDFTEASNRLGIKDFSKDEVFLEFLGREYSIKKSAIDLVKENIIWETPNEQYEYNLKNVLGEYILSKGNTEPKNDFRPIDVYFLTNYFSEHTVLNSFLRKIIFLKSPLDETYASKNHPVKFRKCMSMLGYTCIEEKSANGIQSVWSGSILPKIPIRILYDHEETGHDYPVTKSKLLFDKTLGDYYQLDSFRVLYICYLEALNKIWGKYIEG
;
A
#
# COMPACT_ATOMS: atom_id res chain seq x y z
N MET A 1 4.98 5.55 23.57
CA MET A 1 4.43 5.28 22.23
C MET A 1 3.80 6.50 21.56
N GLU A 2 3.67 7.64 22.24
CA GLU A 2 3.09 8.87 21.66
C GLU A 2 4.14 9.80 21.00
N LYS A 3 5.43 9.40 20.91
CA LYS A 3 6.53 10.26 20.42
C LYS A 3 7.28 9.72 19.19
N ASP A 4 7.32 8.40 19.03
CA ASP A 4 8.17 7.75 18.03
C ASP A 4 7.81 8.15 16.58
N TYR A 5 6.52 8.39 16.28
CA TYR A 5 6.08 8.77 14.93
C TYR A 5 6.35 10.25 14.58
N LEU A 6 6.34 11.15 15.58
CA LEU A 6 6.68 12.56 15.41
C LEU A 6 8.19 12.75 15.27
N GLU A 7 8.96 11.98 16.04
CA GLU A 7 10.42 11.92 15.92
C GLU A 7 10.80 11.40 14.53
N LEU A 8 10.19 10.30 14.07
CA LEU A 8 10.40 9.80 12.72
C LEU A 8 10.03 10.84 11.64
N TYR A 9 8.89 11.53 11.79
CA TYR A 9 8.50 12.59 10.86
C TYR A 9 9.48 13.76 10.84
N SER A 10 10.03 14.12 11.99
CA SER A 10 11.06 15.16 12.08
C SER A 10 12.34 14.75 11.33
N LEU A 11 12.77 13.50 11.48
CA LEU A 11 13.93 12.95 10.74
C LEU A 11 13.68 12.87 9.22
N VAL A 12 12.46 12.48 8.82
CA VAL A 12 12.05 12.44 7.42
C VAL A 12 12.07 13.84 6.82
N THR A 13 11.47 14.83 7.48
CA THR A 13 11.45 16.21 6.99
C THR A 13 12.84 16.86 6.97
N GLU A 14 13.69 16.58 7.96
CA GLU A 14 15.11 16.98 7.93
C GLU A 14 15.82 16.40 6.69
N SER A 15 15.62 15.13 6.40
CA SER A 15 16.20 14.48 5.23
C SER A 15 15.65 15.03 3.92
N LEU A 16 14.34 15.33 3.85
CA LEU A 16 13.71 15.96 2.69
C LEU A 16 14.29 17.35 2.40
N SER A 17 14.71 18.08 3.43
CA SER A 17 15.32 19.41 3.27
C SER A 17 16.61 19.40 2.44
N HIS A 18 17.29 18.26 2.39
CA HIS A 18 18.51 18.02 1.62
C HIS A 18 18.30 17.19 0.36
N CYS A 19 17.08 16.74 0.08
CA CYS A 19 16.77 15.89 -1.06
C CYS A 19 16.81 16.70 -2.37
N ASP A 20 17.26 16.11 -3.48
CA ASP A 20 17.03 16.66 -4.82
C ASP A 20 15.72 16.08 -5.37
N PHE A 21 14.67 16.91 -5.42
CA PHE A 21 13.36 16.46 -5.88
C PHE A 21 13.29 16.26 -7.39
N THR A 22 14.17 16.89 -8.17
CA THR A 22 14.26 16.62 -9.61
C THR A 22 14.85 15.24 -9.84
N GLU A 23 15.93 14.90 -9.14
CA GLU A 23 16.51 13.55 -9.17
C GLU A 23 15.49 12.51 -8.70
N ALA A 24 14.91 12.71 -7.51
CA ALA A 24 14.01 11.75 -6.89
C ALA A 24 12.79 11.50 -7.77
N SER A 25 12.20 12.55 -8.35
CA SER A 25 11.03 12.40 -9.21
C SER A 25 11.36 11.65 -10.50
N ASN A 26 12.49 11.93 -11.15
CA ASN A 26 12.94 11.19 -12.33
C ASN A 26 13.17 9.71 -12.01
N ARG A 27 13.87 9.44 -10.90
CA ARG A 27 14.16 8.08 -10.44
C ARG A 27 12.89 7.30 -10.07
N LEU A 28 11.92 7.95 -9.46
CA LEU A 28 10.66 7.35 -9.01
C LEU A 28 9.56 7.36 -10.08
N GLY A 29 9.80 8.00 -11.23
CA GLY A 29 8.82 8.13 -12.31
C GLY A 29 7.65 9.05 -11.96
N ILE A 30 7.86 10.03 -11.08
CA ILE A 30 6.85 11.01 -10.67
C ILE A 30 6.82 12.14 -11.70
N LYS A 31 5.62 12.46 -12.20
CA LYS A 31 5.44 13.42 -13.31
C LYS A 31 5.19 14.84 -12.85
N ASP A 32 4.56 15.02 -11.69
CA ASP A 32 4.16 16.32 -11.18
C ASP A 32 5.09 16.74 -10.03
N PHE A 33 6.08 17.56 -10.36
CA PHE A 33 7.08 18.02 -9.41
C PHE A 33 7.72 19.35 -9.86
N SER A 34 8.33 20.02 -8.89
CA SER A 34 9.23 21.14 -9.06
C SER A 34 10.53 20.88 -8.28
N LYS A 35 11.41 21.89 -8.20
CA LYS A 35 12.63 21.77 -7.39
C LYS A 35 12.34 21.64 -5.88
N ASP A 36 11.21 22.20 -5.44
CA ASP A 36 10.91 22.40 -4.03
C ASP A 36 9.71 21.58 -3.54
N GLU A 37 8.99 20.92 -4.45
CA GLU A 37 7.75 20.23 -4.16
C GLU A 37 7.52 19.04 -5.11
N VAL A 38 6.98 17.95 -4.59
CA VAL A 38 6.56 16.76 -5.36
C VAL A 38 5.11 16.44 -5.02
N PHE A 39 4.29 16.10 -6.01
CA PHE A 39 2.92 15.67 -5.80
C PHE A 39 2.79 14.15 -5.98
N LEU A 40 2.15 13.49 -5.02
CA LEU A 40 1.92 12.05 -5.05
C LEU A 40 0.47 11.71 -4.73
N GLU A 41 -0.11 10.84 -5.55
CA GLU A 41 -1.35 10.16 -5.22
C GLU A 41 -1.05 8.93 -4.36
N PHE A 42 -1.76 8.80 -3.25
CA PHE A 42 -1.68 7.68 -2.33
C PHE A 42 -3.05 7.45 -1.70
N LEU A 43 -3.59 6.24 -1.86
CA LEU A 43 -4.87 5.82 -1.25
C LEU A 43 -6.06 6.74 -1.64
N GLY A 44 -6.09 7.17 -2.90
CA GLY A 44 -7.13 8.06 -3.42
C GLY A 44 -7.03 9.51 -2.92
N ARG A 45 -5.89 9.91 -2.37
CA ARG A 45 -5.60 11.26 -1.90
C ARG A 45 -4.34 11.78 -2.55
N GLU A 46 -4.28 13.08 -2.80
CA GLU A 46 -3.10 13.75 -3.34
C GLU A 46 -2.39 14.49 -2.21
N TYR A 47 -1.09 14.27 -2.12
CA TYR A 47 -0.21 14.88 -1.13
C TYR A 47 0.84 15.74 -1.80
N SER A 48 1.09 16.90 -1.20
CA SER A 48 2.25 17.75 -1.48
C SER A 48 3.39 17.38 -0.54
N ILE A 49 4.55 17.07 -1.10
CA ILE A 49 5.77 16.75 -0.36
C ILE A 49 6.76 17.87 -0.64
N LYS A 50 6.98 18.70 0.38
CA LYS A 50 7.92 19.82 0.37
C LYS A 50 9.17 19.48 1.16
N LYS A 51 10.19 20.33 1.03
CA LYS A 51 11.42 20.26 1.83
C LYS A 51 11.20 20.25 3.34
N SER A 52 10.11 20.85 3.82
CA SER A 52 9.84 21.06 5.24
C SER A 52 8.61 20.33 5.77
N ALA A 53 7.74 19.80 4.91
CA ALA A 53 6.45 19.28 5.31
C ALA A 53 5.82 18.36 4.25
N ILE A 54 4.88 17.52 4.68
CA ILE A 54 4.05 16.69 3.82
C ILE A 54 2.59 16.97 4.17
N ASP A 55 1.84 17.50 3.20
CA ASP A 55 0.49 18.01 3.39
C ASP A 55 -0.51 17.33 2.46
N LEU A 56 -1.69 17.00 2.98
CA LEU A 56 -2.83 16.57 2.15
C LEU A 56 -3.36 17.78 1.39
N VAL A 57 -3.39 17.72 0.06
CA VAL A 57 -3.88 18.83 -0.78
C VAL A 57 -5.24 18.55 -1.39
N LYS A 58 -5.56 17.27 -1.64
CA LYS A 58 -6.82 16.89 -2.27
C LYS A 58 -7.28 15.49 -1.86
N GLU A 59 -8.57 15.34 -1.66
CA GLU A 59 -9.22 14.05 -1.43
C GLU A 59 -10.04 13.64 -2.65
N ASN A 60 -9.47 12.78 -3.51
CA ASN A 60 -10.23 12.19 -4.62
C ASN A 60 -11.18 11.09 -4.11
N ILE A 61 -10.80 10.42 -3.02
CA ILE A 61 -11.62 9.50 -2.22
C ILE A 61 -11.60 10.00 -0.78
N ILE A 62 -12.78 10.24 -0.22
CA ILE A 62 -12.92 10.81 1.12
C ILE A 62 -13.04 9.68 2.13
N TRP A 63 -12.11 9.53 3.07
CA TRP A 63 -12.18 8.57 4.18
C TRP A 63 -11.57 9.18 5.44
N GLU A 64 -11.79 8.63 6.64
CA GLU A 64 -11.29 9.27 7.88
C GLU A 64 -10.04 8.55 8.41
N THR A 65 -9.05 9.33 8.83
CA THR A 65 -7.91 8.78 9.58
C THR A 65 -8.37 8.42 10.99
N PRO A 66 -8.00 7.24 11.52
CA PRO A 66 -8.48 6.79 12.82
C PRO A 66 -7.92 7.60 13.99
N ASN A 67 -6.73 8.19 13.83
CA ASN A 67 -6.05 9.03 14.82
C ASN A 67 -4.89 9.81 14.17
N GLU A 68 -4.29 10.72 14.94
CA GLU A 68 -3.15 11.54 14.52
C GLU A 68 -1.90 10.70 14.17
N GLN A 69 -1.60 9.67 14.96
CA GLN A 69 -0.47 8.77 14.67
C GLN A 69 -0.55 8.17 13.27
N TYR A 70 -1.75 7.76 12.86
CA TYR A 70 -1.99 7.23 11.53
C TYR A 70 -1.72 8.26 10.43
N GLU A 71 -2.10 9.53 10.66
CA GLU A 71 -1.82 10.61 9.71
C GLU A 71 -0.31 10.82 9.52
N TYR A 72 0.46 10.86 10.61
CA TYR A 72 1.92 10.95 10.52
C TYR A 72 2.55 9.71 9.89
N ASN A 73 1.99 8.52 10.12
CA ASN A 73 2.44 7.31 9.45
C ASN A 73 2.27 7.39 7.92
N LEU A 74 1.16 7.93 7.41
CA LEU A 74 0.99 8.18 5.97
C LEU A 74 2.06 9.13 5.45
N LYS A 75 2.32 10.21 6.18
CA LYS A 75 3.35 11.19 5.81
C LYS A 75 4.74 10.57 5.81
N ASN A 76 5.09 9.78 6.83
CA ASN A 76 6.36 9.08 6.93
C ASN A 76 6.57 8.14 5.74
N VAL A 77 5.55 7.33 5.42
CA VAL A 77 5.56 6.41 4.25
C VAL A 77 5.86 7.18 2.95
N LEU A 78 5.21 8.31 2.74
CA LEU A 78 5.41 9.15 1.54
C LEU A 78 6.80 9.78 1.51
N GLY A 79 7.26 10.34 2.63
CA GLY A 79 8.58 10.96 2.72
C GLY A 79 9.71 9.96 2.52
N GLU A 80 9.63 8.79 3.17
CA GLU A 80 10.58 7.70 3.00
C GLU A 80 10.61 7.18 1.56
N TYR A 81 9.47 7.14 0.87
CA TYR A 81 9.42 6.77 -0.54
C TYR A 81 10.24 7.72 -1.42
N ILE A 82 10.04 9.04 -1.24
CA ILE A 82 10.80 10.07 -1.96
C ILE A 82 12.30 9.96 -1.65
N LEU A 83 12.65 9.76 -0.38
CA LEU A 83 14.03 9.63 0.09
C LEU A 83 14.70 8.31 -0.27
N SER A 84 13.92 7.28 -0.65
CA SER A 84 14.44 5.98 -1.00
C SER A 84 15.49 6.09 -2.11
N LYS A 85 16.43 5.14 -2.17
CA LYS A 85 17.40 5.04 -3.28
C LYS A 85 16.91 4.12 -4.40
N GLY A 86 15.69 3.59 -4.29
CA GLY A 86 15.11 2.64 -5.24
C GLY A 86 15.02 3.25 -6.63
N ASN A 87 15.57 2.55 -7.62
CA ASN A 87 15.54 2.94 -9.03
C ASN A 87 15.18 1.76 -9.96
N THR A 88 14.64 0.69 -9.39
CA THR A 88 14.37 -0.54 -10.14
C THR A 88 12.97 -0.47 -10.73
N GLU A 89 12.85 -0.62 -12.05
CA GLU A 89 11.51 -0.80 -12.65
C GLU A 89 10.85 -2.09 -12.13
N PRO A 90 9.54 -2.08 -11.86
CA PRO A 90 8.86 -3.26 -11.35
C PRO A 90 9.01 -4.46 -12.27
N LYS A 91 9.32 -5.63 -11.68
CA LYS A 91 9.59 -6.85 -12.45
C LYS A 91 8.33 -7.66 -12.77
N ASN A 92 7.18 -7.26 -12.22
CA ASN A 92 5.90 -7.96 -12.25
C ASN A 92 6.01 -9.41 -11.72
N ASP A 93 6.89 -9.64 -10.74
CA ASP A 93 7.08 -10.92 -10.04
C ASP A 93 6.49 -10.79 -8.64
N PHE A 94 5.18 -11.08 -8.57
CA PHE A 94 4.37 -10.87 -7.37
C PHE A 94 4.43 -12.07 -6.44
N ARG A 95 4.68 -11.79 -5.16
CA ARG A 95 4.78 -12.81 -4.12
C ARG A 95 3.93 -12.43 -2.91
N PRO A 96 3.32 -13.42 -2.22
CA PRO A 96 2.65 -13.14 -0.96
C PRO A 96 3.69 -12.70 0.07
N ILE A 97 3.26 -11.89 1.04
CA ILE A 97 4.09 -11.61 2.20
C ILE A 97 4.12 -12.87 3.06
N ASP A 98 5.22 -13.61 2.97
CA ASP A 98 5.52 -14.71 3.86
C ASP A 98 6.91 -14.53 4.49
N VAL A 99 7.32 -15.47 5.34
CA VAL A 99 8.66 -15.46 5.96
C VAL A 99 9.74 -15.36 4.89
N TYR A 100 9.61 -16.09 3.78
CA TYR A 100 10.62 -16.12 2.72
C TYR A 100 10.71 -14.80 1.98
N PHE A 101 9.57 -14.16 1.71
CA PHE A 101 9.52 -12.82 1.13
C PHE A 101 10.26 -11.83 2.03
N LEU A 102 9.93 -11.82 3.32
CA LEU A 102 10.53 -10.89 4.28
C LEU A 102 12.03 -11.13 4.46
N THR A 103 12.47 -12.39 4.56
CA THR A 103 13.89 -12.72 4.77
C THR A 103 14.77 -12.57 3.52
N ASN A 104 14.22 -12.76 2.32
CA ASN A 104 15.02 -12.70 1.09
C ASN A 104 15.12 -11.30 0.51
N TYR A 105 14.12 -10.45 0.75
CA TYR A 105 14.04 -9.13 0.10
C TYR A 105 14.28 -7.96 1.05
N PHE A 106 14.36 -8.19 2.37
CA PHE A 106 14.80 -7.20 3.34
C PHE A 106 16.09 -7.71 4.01
N SER A 107 17.22 -7.11 3.65
CA SER A 107 18.58 -7.63 3.85
C SER A 107 19.15 -7.53 5.27
N GLU A 108 18.34 -7.24 6.29
CA GLU A 108 18.82 -7.13 7.67
C GLU A 108 18.40 -8.34 8.48
N HIS A 109 19.35 -8.91 9.25
CA HIS A 109 19.22 -10.10 10.09
C HIS A 109 17.84 -10.20 10.76
N THR A 110 16.92 -10.83 10.05
CA THR A 110 15.52 -10.82 10.41
C THR A 110 15.31 -11.90 11.45
N VAL A 111 15.62 -11.57 12.71
CA VAL A 111 15.11 -12.38 13.82
C VAL A 111 13.59 -12.37 13.66
N LEU A 112 13.01 -13.55 13.43
CA LEU A 112 11.57 -13.81 13.40
C LEU A 112 10.94 -13.40 14.73
N ASN A 113 10.83 -12.10 14.94
CA ASN A 113 10.22 -11.53 16.12
C ASN A 113 8.71 -11.81 16.07
N SER A 114 8.06 -11.71 17.23
CA SER A 114 6.61 -11.91 17.36
C SER A 114 5.79 -11.02 16.43
N PHE A 115 6.40 -9.96 15.88
CA PHE A 115 5.78 -8.98 15.02
C PHE A 115 5.75 -9.39 13.54
N LEU A 116 6.81 -10.00 12.99
CA LEU A 116 6.76 -10.57 11.63
C LEU A 116 5.74 -11.69 11.53
N ARG A 117 5.59 -12.46 12.61
CA ARG A 117 4.46 -13.38 12.77
C ARG A 117 3.14 -12.61 12.71
N LYS A 118 2.99 -11.47 13.39
CA LYS A 118 1.76 -10.65 13.28
C LYS A 118 1.50 -10.09 11.88
N ILE A 119 2.51 -9.75 11.07
CA ILE A 119 2.32 -9.35 9.66
C ILE A 119 1.87 -10.55 8.81
N ILE A 120 2.57 -11.68 8.92
CA ILE A 120 2.26 -12.90 8.15
C ILE A 120 0.90 -13.49 8.56
N PHE A 121 0.55 -13.38 9.84
CA PHE A 121 -0.71 -13.84 10.42
C PHE A 121 -1.72 -12.71 10.65
N LEU A 122 -1.48 -11.51 10.12
CA LEU A 122 -2.52 -10.50 10.00
C LEU A 122 -3.47 -11.12 9.00
N LYS A 123 -4.55 -11.76 9.51
CA LYS A 123 -5.67 -12.14 8.67
C LYS A 123 -5.95 -10.92 7.83
N SER A 124 -5.91 -11.09 6.51
CA SER A 124 -6.22 -9.99 5.64
C SER A 124 -7.58 -9.48 6.09
N PRO A 125 -7.73 -8.19 6.45
CA PRO A 125 -9.07 -7.61 6.61
C PRO A 125 -9.90 -7.87 5.34
N LEU A 126 -9.20 -8.12 4.23
CA LEU A 126 -9.72 -8.65 2.98
C LEU A 126 -10.44 -10.01 3.06
N ASP A 127 -10.31 -10.79 4.13
CA ASP A 127 -11.00 -12.09 4.28
C ASP A 127 -12.28 -11.94 5.13
N GLU A 128 -12.20 -11.29 6.29
CA GLU A 128 -13.36 -11.17 7.20
C GLU A 128 -14.39 -10.14 6.73
N THR A 129 -13.94 -9.04 6.12
CA THR A 129 -14.83 -7.97 5.62
C THR A 129 -15.47 -8.34 4.27
N TYR A 130 -14.89 -9.29 3.52
CA TYR A 130 -15.22 -9.55 2.11
C TYR A 130 -15.99 -10.85 1.90
N ALA A 131 -15.75 -11.86 2.76
CA ALA A 131 -16.43 -13.15 2.67
C ALA A 131 -17.92 -13.09 3.04
N SER A 132 -18.39 -12.00 3.69
CA SER A 132 -19.69 -12.02 4.36
C SER A 132 -20.88 -11.42 3.59
N LYS A 133 -20.70 -10.65 2.49
CA LYS A 133 -21.84 -9.98 1.83
C LYS A 133 -21.70 -9.77 0.30
N ASN A 134 -22.82 -9.95 -0.40
CA ASN A 134 -23.09 -9.81 -1.85
C ASN A 134 -22.70 -8.45 -2.50
N HIS A 135 -21.45 -8.01 -2.40
CA HIS A 135 -21.02 -6.71 -2.93
C HIS A 135 -19.86 -6.72 -3.95
N PRO A 136 -19.76 -7.69 -4.88
CA PRO A 136 -18.70 -7.69 -5.90
C PRO A 136 -18.72 -6.42 -6.77
N VAL A 137 -19.91 -5.85 -7.03
CA VAL A 137 -20.06 -4.60 -7.81
C VAL A 137 -19.54 -3.38 -7.04
N LYS A 138 -19.88 -3.25 -5.75
CA LYS A 138 -19.42 -2.09 -4.95
C LYS A 138 -17.91 -2.18 -4.68
N PHE A 139 -17.38 -3.39 -4.46
CA PHE A 139 -15.95 -3.63 -4.38
C PHE A 139 -15.23 -3.23 -5.65
N ARG A 140 -15.71 -3.71 -6.80
CA ARG A 140 -15.18 -3.33 -8.11
C ARG A 140 -15.12 -1.82 -8.30
N LYS A 141 -16.19 -1.12 -7.91
CA LYS A 141 -16.24 0.33 -7.95
C LYS A 141 -15.15 0.97 -7.06
N CYS A 142 -14.99 0.51 -5.82
CA CYS A 142 -13.99 1.06 -4.90
C CYS A 142 -12.56 0.81 -5.38
N MET A 143 -12.28 -0.40 -5.87
CA MET A 143 -10.98 -0.74 -6.42
C MET A 143 -10.67 0.05 -7.70
N SER A 144 -11.66 0.22 -8.59
CA SER A 144 -11.51 1.09 -9.76
C SER A 144 -11.24 2.55 -9.38
N MET A 145 -11.89 3.07 -8.32
CA MET A 145 -11.63 4.43 -7.83
C MET A 145 -10.20 4.58 -7.30
N LEU A 146 -9.64 3.52 -6.72
CA LEU A 146 -8.24 3.46 -6.28
C LEU A 146 -7.25 3.16 -7.42
N GLY A 147 -7.72 3.15 -8.68
CA GLY A 147 -6.88 2.92 -9.86
C GLY A 147 -6.55 1.45 -10.15
N TYR A 148 -7.20 0.50 -9.47
CA TYR A 148 -6.99 -0.93 -9.74
C TYR A 148 -7.81 -1.41 -10.94
N THR A 149 -7.21 -2.33 -11.68
CA THR A 149 -7.84 -3.04 -12.78
C THR A 149 -8.04 -4.50 -12.40
N CYS A 150 -9.17 -5.08 -12.79
CA CYS A 150 -9.49 -6.48 -12.52
C CYS A 150 -9.45 -7.29 -13.80
N ILE A 151 -8.81 -8.45 -13.75
CA ILE A 151 -8.89 -9.51 -14.74
C ILE A 151 -9.34 -10.79 -14.05
N GLU A 152 -10.08 -11.62 -14.77
CA GLU A 152 -10.42 -12.98 -14.32
C GLU A 152 -9.43 -13.95 -14.95
N GLU A 153 -8.80 -14.77 -14.12
CA GLU A 153 -7.85 -15.78 -14.51
C GLU A 153 -8.36 -17.17 -14.09
N LYS A 154 -8.04 -18.20 -14.88
CA LYS A 154 -8.24 -19.58 -14.44
C LYS A 154 -7.16 -19.96 -13.45
N SER A 155 -7.56 -20.39 -12.26
CA SER A 155 -6.68 -20.94 -11.24
C SER A 155 -6.87 -22.46 -11.14
N ALA A 156 -6.00 -23.13 -10.37
CA ALA A 156 -6.11 -24.56 -10.13
C ALA A 156 -7.40 -24.95 -9.38
N ASN A 157 -8.07 -23.98 -8.74
CA ASN A 157 -9.26 -24.19 -7.91
C ASN A 157 -10.52 -23.54 -8.51
N GLY A 158 -10.48 -23.07 -9.75
CA GLY A 158 -11.61 -22.45 -10.44
C GLY A 158 -11.27 -21.12 -11.09
N ILE A 159 -12.14 -20.12 -10.92
CA ILE A 159 -11.92 -18.74 -11.40
C ILE A 159 -11.33 -17.93 -10.26
N GLN A 160 -10.32 -17.11 -10.57
CA GLN A 160 -9.71 -16.16 -9.65
C GLN A 160 -9.84 -14.75 -10.21
N SER A 161 -10.27 -13.79 -9.40
CA SER A 161 -10.18 -12.37 -9.75
C SER A 161 -8.83 -11.82 -9.29
N VAL A 162 -8.12 -11.20 -10.21
CA VAL A 162 -6.81 -10.59 -9.99
C VAL A 162 -6.94 -9.07 -10.15
N TRP A 163 -6.82 -8.36 -9.04
CA TRP A 163 -6.79 -6.90 -9.02
C TRP A 163 -5.35 -6.43 -9.05
N SER A 164 -4.97 -5.71 -10.11
CA SER A 164 -3.64 -5.17 -10.29
C SER A 164 -3.68 -3.64 -10.27
N GLY A 165 -2.77 -3.04 -9.52
CA GLY A 165 -2.61 -1.60 -9.41
C GLY A 165 -1.29 -1.25 -8.75
N SER A 166 -1.09 0.02 -8.45
CA SER A 166 0.08 0.51 -7.74
C SER A 166 -0.34 1.34 -6.55
N ILE A 167 0.30 1.09 -5.39
CA ILE A 167 0.02 1.88 -4.19
C ILE A 167 0.72 3.25 -4.29
N LEU A 168 1.95 3.22 -4.78
CA LEU A 168 2.77 4.36 -5.13
C LEU A 168 3.41 4.06 -6.50
N PRO A 169 3.96 5.06 -7.21
CA PRO A 169 4.77 4.78 -8.40
C PRO A 169 5.80 3.68 -8.09
N LYS A 170 6.10 2.82 -9.06
CA LYS A 170 7.06 1.70 -8.90
C LYS A 170 6.82 0.69 -7.76
N ILE A 171 5.70 0.78 -7.03
CA ILE A 171 5.28 -0.21 -6.03
C ILE A 171 3.95 -0.82 -6.48
N PRO A 172 3.97 -1.71 -7.49
CA PRO A 172 2.78 -2.41 -7.90
C PRO A 172 2.44 -3.51 -6.91
N ILE A 173 1.14 -3.77 -6.81
CA ILE A 173 0.60 -4.83 -5.99
C ILE A 173 -0.48 -5.60 -6.75
N ARG A 174 -0.73 -6.82 -6.27
CA ARG A 174 -1.87 -7.62 -6.70
C ARG A 174 -2.69 -8.08 -5.52
N ILE A 175 -4.01 -8.07 -5.70
CA ILE A 175 -4.92 -8.74 -4.78
C ILE A 175 -5.59 -9.88 -5.54
N LEU A 176 -5.39 -11.09 -5.05
CA LEU A 176 -6.03 -12.30 -5.57
C LEU A 176 -7.26 -12.62 -4.75
N TYR A 177 -8.35 -12.98 -5.44
CA TYR A 177 -9.56 -13.53 -4.83
C TYR A 177 -9.92 -14.85 -5.50
N ASP A 178 -9.88 -15.94 -4.73
CA ASP A 178 -10.34 -17.25 -5.19
C ASP A 178 -11.87 -17.34 -5.04
N HIS A 179 -12.55 -17.70 -6.13
CA HIS A 179 -13.98 -18.03 -6.14
C HIS A 179 -14.15 -19.55 -6.09
N GLU A 180 -15.05 -20.07 -5.25
CA GLU A 180 -15.40 -21.50 -5.29
C GLU A 180 -16.29 -21.80 -6.52
N GLU A 181 -16.06 -22.91 -7.20
CA GLU A 181 -16.84 -23.35 -8.37
C GLU A 181 -18.26 -23.84 -8.01
N THR A 182 -19.13 -22.99 -7.45
CA THR A 182 -20.58 -23.30 -7.36
C THR A 182 -21.45 -22.05 -7.42
N GLY A 183 -22.00 -21.74 -8.60
CA GLY A 183 -23.22 -20.94 -8.75
C GLY A 183 -23.09 -19.42 -8.59
N HIS A 184 -24.12 -18.71 -9.07
CA HIS A 184 -24.15 -17.28 -9.40
C HIS A 184 -23.99 -16.25 -8.26
N ASP A 185 -23.55 -16.66 -7.06
CA ASP A 185 -23.23 -15.78 -5.94
C ASP A 185 -21.95 -16.33 -5.28
N TYR A 186 -20.78 -15.81 -5.67
CA TYR A 186 -19.49 -16.35 -5.22
C TYR A 186 -19.06 -15.71 -3.88
N PRO A 187 -19.10 -16.43 -2.74
CA PRO A 187 -18.45 -15.96 -1.53
C PRO A 187 -16.92 -16.04 -1.71
N VAL A 188 -16.23 -14.96 -1.39
CA VAL A 188 -14.77 -14.93 -1.34
C VAL A 188 -14.31 -15.85 -0.22
N THR A 189 -13.52 -16.87 -0.53
CA THR A 189 -13.04 -17.83 0.48
C THR A 189 -11.65 -17.52 0.98
N LYS A 190 -10.78 -16.99 0.11
CA LYS A 190 -9.42 -16.55 0.44
C LYS A 190 -9.00 -15.38 -0.43
N SER A 191 -8.47 -14.35 0.21
CA SER A 191 -7.79 -13.24 -0.43
C SER A 191 -6.28 -13.32 -0.19
N LYS A 192 -5.48 -12.85 -1.15
CA LYS A 192 -4.03 -12.72 -0.97
C LYS A 192 -3.57 -11.39 -1.51
N LEU A 193 -2.87 -10.63 -0.67
CA LEU A 193 -2.16 -9.44 -1.10
C LEU A 193 -0.72 -9.81 -1.46
N LEU A 194 -0.32 -9.46 -2.68
CA LEU A 194 0.98 -9.75 -3.26
C LEU A 194 1.71 -8.46 -3.60
N PHE A 195 3.01 -8.44 -3.34
CA PHE A 195 3.90 -7.33 -3.68
C PHE A 195 4.91 -7.79 -4.74
N ASP A 196 5.31 -6.87 -5.60
CA ASP A 196 6.45 -7.11 -6.47
C ASP A 196 7.73 -7.25 -5.65
N LYS A 197 8.63 -8.13 -6.09
CA LYS A 197 9.92 -8.36 -5.43
C LYS A 197 10.82 -7.11 -5.37
N THR A 198 10.57 -6.07 -6.17
CA THR A 198 11.35 -4.82 -6.12
C THR A 198 10.97 -3.93 -4.94
N LEU A 199 9.96 -4.26 -4.14
CA LEU A 199 9.53 -3.47 -2.98
C LEU A 199 10.68 -3.14 -2.01
N GLY A 200 11.60 -4.08 -1.78
CA GLY A 200 12.75 -3.90 -0.88
C GLY A 200 13.75 -2.84 -1.35
N ASP A 201 13.70 -2.45 -2.63
CA ASP A 201 14.54 -1.36 -3.16
C ASP A 201 14.03 0.02 -2.69
N TYR A 202 12.75 0.12 -2.31
CA TYR A 202 12.08 1.37 -1.94
C TYR A 202 11.91 1.54 -0.43
N TYR A 203 11.68 0.45 0.28
CA TYR A 203 11.43 0.48 1.71
C TYR A 203 12.30 -0.51 2.46
N GLN A 204 12.75 -0.07 3.64
CA GLN A 204 13.22 -0.98 4.66
C GLN A 204 12.02 -1.69 5.32
N LEU A 205 12.31 -2.74 6.09
CA LEU A 205 11.28 -3.60 6.66
C LEU A 205 10.29 -2.84 7.57
N ASP A 206 10.80 -1.92 8.40
CA ASP A 206 9.95 -1.14 9.32
C ASP A 206 9.10 -0.11 8.56
N SER A 207 9.65 0.56 7.56
CA SER A 207 8.90 1.47 6.68
C SER A 207 7.82 0.72 5.89
N PHE A 208 8.15 -0.46 5.37
CA PHE A 208 7.20 -1.32 4.67
C PHE A 208 6.06 -1.77 5.59
N ARG A 209 6.37 -2.11 6.84
CA ARG A 209 5.35 -2.42 7.84
C ARG A 209 4.34 -1.28 7.98
N VAL A 210 4.82 -0.04 8.07
CA VAL A 210 3.95 1.14 8.22
C VAL A 210 3.10 1.31 6.97
N LEU A 211 3.69 1.20 5.78
CA LEU A 211 2.96 1.19 4.50
C LEU A 211 1.84 0.15 4.50
N TYR A 212 2.14 -1.10 4.89
CA TYR A 212 1.18 -2.20 4.87
C TYR A 212 -0.01 -1.93 5.80
N ILE A 213 0.24 -1.44 7.01
CA ILE A 213 -0.81 -1.08 7.97
C ILE A 213 -1.66 0.07 7.43
N CYS A 214 -1.04 1.13 6.93
CA CYS A 214 -1.73 2.26 6.31
C CYS A 214 -2.57 1.82 5.10
N TYR A 215 -2.07 0.89 4.30
CA TYR A 215 -2.84 0.38 3.16
C TYR A 215 -4.10 -0.35 3.61
N LEU A 216 -3.98 -1.29 4.56
CA LEU A 216 -5.10 -2.09 5.03
C LEU A 216 -6.17 -1.28 5.76
N GLU A 217 -5.76 -0.37 6.65
CA GLU A 217 -6.68 0.49 7.39
C GLU A 217 -7.44 1.45 6.45
N ALA A 218 -6.75 2.05 5.47
CA ALA A 218 -7.41 2.90 4.49
C ALA A 218 -8.43 2.12 3.65
N LEU A 219 -8.08 0.90 3.21
CA LEU A 219 -9.03 0.03 2.52
C LEU A 219 -10.27 -0.26 3.37
N ASN A 220 -10.09 -0.56 4.66
CA ASN A 220 -11.21 -0.79 5.58
C ASN A 220 -12.12 0.45 5.73
N LYS A 221 -11.52 1.64 5.82
CA LYS A 221 -12.28 2.91 5.94
C LYS A 221 -13.03 3.25 4.65
N ILE A 222 -12.39 3.10 3.50
CA ILE A 222 -13.02 3.31 2.20
C ILE A 222 -14.17 2.32 2.03
N TRP A 223 -13.96 1.06 2.39
CA TRP A 223 -15.02 0.04 2.35
C TRP A 223 -16.21 0.41 3.23
N GLY A 224 -15.98 0.68 4.53
CA GLY A 224 -17.05 1.01 5.47
C GLY A 224 -17.89 2.21 5.00
N LYS A 225 -17.26 3.18 4.34
CA LYS A 225 -17.95 4.37 3.84
C LYS A 225 -18.71 4.17 2.53
N TYR A 226 -18.11 3.50 1.55
CA TYR A 226 -18.65 3.44 0.18
C TYR A 226 -19.38 2.14 -0.15
N ILE A 227 -19.28 1.14 0.73
CA ILE A 227 -19.82 -0.20 0.49
C ILE A 227 -20.91 -0.56 1.51
N GLU A 228 -20.73 -0.20 2.78
CA GLU A 228 -21.75 -0.42 3.81
C GLU A 228 -22.73 0.75 3.98
N GLY A 229 -22.33 1.97 3.59
CA GLY A 229 -23.22 3.12 3.40
C GLY A 229 -24.08 3.02 2.14
#